data_AF-A0A950RFI3-F1
#
_entry.id   AF-A0A950RFI3-F1
#
_cell.length_a   1.000
_cell.length_b   1.000
_cell.length_c   1.000
_cell.angle_alpha   90.00
_cell.angle_beta   90.00
_cell.angle_gamma   90.00
#
_symmetry.space_group_name_H-M   'P 1'
#
loop_
_entity.id
_entity.type
_entity.pdbx_description
1 polymer ?
#
loop_
_entity_poly.entity_id
_entity_poly.type
_entity_poly.pdbx_seq_one_letter_code
_entity_poly.pdbx_strand_id
1 'polypeptide(L)'
;MRRMLIQHVLPFSFCLVPLLAAFLVAAAVPQKAREFYLENLSPMDWLILGLGLALFLTQLLLTWRAVHWRGSSFDERPDRWLTNLAQAAEWFPMLGLIGTVAGILQTFGELGRQTGQTDPHQIISLYAPAITATGSGLLMALLNIFPTWIVLLGRELILTL
;
A
#
# COMPACT_ATOMS: atom_id res chain seq x y z
N MET A 1 36.63 5.00 1.96
CA MET A 1 35.34 5.63 2.33
C MET A 1 34.27 5.56 1.23
N ARG A 2 34.52 6.01 -0.01
CA ARG A 2 33.53 6.02 -1.12
C ARG A 2 32.86 4.64 -1.35
N ARG A 3 33.64 3.56 -1.31
CA ARG A 3 33.15 2.18 -1.50
C ARG A 3 32.22 1.68 -0.38
N MET A 4 32.49 2.00 0.88
CA MET A 4 31.61 1.64 2.01
C MET A 4 30.29 2.44 2.01
N LEU A 5 30.35 3.73 1.66
CA LEU A 5 29.16 4.57 1.52
C LEU A 5 28.23 4.03 0.42
N ILE A 6 28.77 3.69 -0.74
CA ILE A 6 27.99 3.17 -1.87
C ILE A 6 27.47 1.76 -1.59
N GLN A 7 28.23 0.91 -0.90
CA GLN A 7 27.87 -0.50 -0.70
C GLN A 7 26.93 -0.76 0.49
N HIS A 8 26.86 0.11 1.49
CA HIS A 8 26.04 -0.14 2.69
C HIS A 8 25.05 0.99 3.00
N VAL A 9 25.46 2.25 2.84
CA VAL A 9 24.58 3.38 3.18
C VAL A 9 23.52 3.58 2.11
N LEU A 10 23.89 3.45 0.84
CA LEU A 10 22.98 3.62 -0.29
C LEU A 10 21.82 2.59 -0.30
N PRO A 11 22.08 1.27 -0.18
CA PRO A 11 21.01 0.26 -0.14
C PRO A 11 20.09 0.43 1.07
N PHE A 12 20.66 0.72 2.23
CA PHE A 12 19.89 0.95 3.45
C PHE A 12 19.00 2.19 3.32
N SER A 13 19.53 3.28 2.80
CA SER A 13 18.75 4.50 2.57
C SER A 13 17.58 4.26 1.61
N PHE A 14 17.80 3.53 0.52
CA PHE A 14 16.74 3.21 -0.43
C PHE A 14 15.66 2.28 0.14
N CYS A 15 15.99 1.31 0.99
CA CYS A 15 14.96 0.53 1.69
C CYS A 15 14.24 1.30 2.80
N LEU A 16 14.80 2.39 3.31
CA LEU A 16 14.17 3.22 4.32
C LEU A 16 13.09 4.15 3.72
N VAL A 17 13.27 4.61 2.48
CA VAL A 17 12.34 5.55 1.82
C VAL A 17 10.89 5.03 1.72
N PRO A 18 10.59 3.77 1.31
CA PRO A 18 9.21 3.28 1.24
C PRO A 18 8.57 3.21 2.64
N LEU A 19 9.35 2.85 3.67
CA LEU A 19 8.88 2.81 5.05
C LEU A 19 8.58 4.22 5.59
N LEU A 20 9.45 5.18 5.31
CA LEU A 20 9.23 6.58 5.66
C LEU A 20 8.04 7.16 4.90
N ALA A 21 7.89 6.86 3.61
CA ALA A 21 6.73 7.28 2.83
C ALA A 21 5.44 6.71 3.43
N ALA A 22 5.41 5.43 3.80
CA ALA A 22 4.28 4.81 4.48
C ALA A 22 3.93 5.52 5.80
N PHE A 23 4.96 5.79 6.62
CA PHE A 23 4.79 6.50 7.88
C PHE A 23 4.27 7.93 7.68
N LEU A 24 4.81 8.67 6.71
CA LEU A 24 4.40 10.04 6.40
C LEU A 24 2.96 10.09 5.90
N VAL A 25 2.55 9.16 5.04
CA VAL A 25 1.15 9.03 4.60
C VAL A 25 0.25 8.80 5.81
N ALA A 26 0.58 7.84 6.69
CA ALA A 26 -0.20 7.57 7.89
C ALA A 26 -0.23 8.75 8.89
N ALA A 27 0.87 9.51 8.99
CA ALA A 27 0.97 10.69 9.84
C ALA A 27 0.17 11.88 9.28
N ALA A 28 0.05 12.00 7.96
CA ALA A 28 -0.70 13.06 7.29
C ALA A 28 -2.23 12.87 7.39
N VAL A 29 -2.71 11.65 7.63
CA VAL A 29 -4.15 11.40 7.82
C VAL A 29 -4.61 12.01 9.16
N PRO A 30 -5.69 12.83 9.18
CA PRO A 30 -6.24 13.40 10.40
C PRO A 30 -6.55 12.33 11.46
N GLN A 31 -6.25 12.62 12.72
CA GLN A 31 -6.40 11.64 13.81
C GLN A 31 -7.81 11.05 13.89
N LYS A 32 -8.85 11.89 13.82
CA LYS A 32 -10.25 11.45 13.84
C LYS A 32 -10.60 10.50 12.69
N ALA A 33 -10.01 10.72 11.51
CA ALA A 33 -10.24 9.86 10.36
C ALA A 33 -9.55 8.49 10.54
N ARG A 34 -8.37 8.46 11.17
CA ARG A 34 -7.69 7.21 11.53
C ARG A 34 -8.48 6.41 12.57
N GLU A 35 -8.97 7.09 13.61
CA GLU A 35 -9.79 6.45 14.65
C GLU A 35 -11.05 5.86 14.04
N PHE A 36 -11.80 6.63 13.25
CA PHE A 36 -12.98 6.15 12.52
C PHE A 36 -12.65 4.96 11.60
N TYR A 37 -11.53 5.02 10.87
CA TYR A 37 -11.10 3.93 10.00
C TYR A 37 -10.82 2.64 10.79
N LEU A 38 -10.09 2.74 11.91
CA LEU A 38 -9.75 1.60 12.75
C LEU A 38 -10.98 0.97 13.43
N GLU A 39 -11.95 1.79 13.81
CA GLU A 39 -13.22 1.34 14.42
C GLU A 39 -14.14 0.63 13.43
N ASN A 40 -14.03 0.94 12.13
CA ASN A 40 -14.93 0.44 11.09
C ASN A 40 -14.27 -0.53 10.09
N LEU A 41 -13.17 -1.19 10.50
CA LEU A 41 -12.50 -2.18 9.66
C LEU A 41 -13.42 -3.38 9.37
N SER A 42 -13.64 -3.62 8.09
CA SER A 42 -14.41 -4.76 7.58
C SER A 42 -13.50 -5.97 7.28
N PRO A 43 -14.07 -7.17 7.08
CA PRO A 43 -13.30 -8.31 6.59
C PRO A 43 -12.58 -8.06 5.25
N MET A 44 -13.18 -7.21 4.39
CA MET A 44 -12.57 -6.82 3.12
C MET A 44 -11.32 -5.95 3.35
N ASP A 45 -11.36 -5.05 4.33
CA ASP A 45 -10.20 -4.25 4.73
C ASP A 45 -9.06 -5.14 5.19
N TRP A 46 -9.33 -6.11 6.06
CA TRP A 46 -8.32 -7.05 6.54
C TRP A 46 -7.68 -7.85 5.40
N LEU A 47 -8.46 -8.25 4.40
CA LEU A 47 -7.95 -8.92 3.20
C LEU A 47 -7.04 -8.00 2.40
N ILE A 48 -7.47 -6.77 2.14
CA ILE A 48 -6.70 -5.78 1.37
C ILE A 48 -5.39 -5.43 2.10
N LEU A 49 -5.46 -5.12 3.39
CA LEU A 49 -4.30 -4.76 4.21
C LEU A 49 -3.34 -5.94 4.37
N GLY A 50 -3.85 -7.15 4.59
CA GLY A 50 -3.05 -8.36 4.74
C GLY A 50 -2.28 -8.70 3.46
N LEU A 51 -2.97 -8.70 2.32
CA LEU A 51 -2.35 -8.93 1.02
C LEU A 51 -1.38 -7.81 0.65
N GLY A 52 -1.76 -6.56 0.88
CA GLY A 52 -0.92 -5.38 0.62
C GLY A 52 0.34 -5.36 1.47
N LEU A 53 0.26 -5.74 2.75
CA LEU A 53 1.41 -5.84 3.63
C LEU A 53 2.34 -7.00 3.21
N ALA A 54 1.79 -8.16 2.88
CA ALA A 54 2.58 -9.31 2.42
C ALA A 54 3.32 -8.98 1.11
N LEU A 55 2.64 -8.32 0.17
CA LEU A 55 3.23 -7.85 -1.09
C LEU A 55 4.33 -6.82 -0.81
N PHE A 56 4.08 -5.86 0.07
CA PHE A 56 5.02 -4.79 0.41
C PHE A 56 6.29 -5.34 1.06
N LEU A 57 6.16 -6.26 2.01
CA LEU A 57 7.31 -6.92 2.64
C LEU A 57 8.11 -7.72 1.63
N THR A 58 7.44 -8.42 0.70
CA THR A 58 8.11 -9.17 -0.37
C THR A 58 8.88 -8.22 -1.30
N GLN A 59 8.27 -7.12 -1.72
CA GLN A 59 8.94 -6.09 -2.54
C GLN A 59 10.11 -5.44 -1.80
N LEU A 60 9.99 -5.20 -0.49
CA LEU A 60 11.06 -4.63 0.32
C LEU A 60 12.26 -5.58 0.41
N LEU A 61 12.01 -6.89 0.57
CA LEU A 61 13.05 -7.93 0.55
C LEU A 61 13.73 -8.04 -0.82
N LEU A 62 12.96 -7.98 -1.90
CA LEU A 62 13.50 -8.01 -3.26
C LEU A 62 14.29 -6.74 -3.59
N THR A 63 13.80 -5.57 -3.16
CA THR A 63 14.49 -4.28 -3.30
C THR A 63 15.82 -4.33 -2.56
N TRP A 64 15.82 -4.79 -1.30
CA TRP A 64 17.04 -4.98 -0.53
C TRP A 64 18.04 -5.88 -1.27
N ARG A 65 17.57 -7.02 -1.79
CA ARG A 65 18.40 -7.96 -2.54
C ARG A 65 18.92 -7.38 -3.87
N ALA A 66 18.11 -6.60 -4.57
CA ALA A 66 18.45 -6.02 -5.87
C ALA A 66 19.46 -4.87 -5.74
N VAL A 67 19.38 -4.10 -4.66
CA VAL A 67 20.30 -2.98 -4.40
C VAL A 67 21.58 -3.45 -3.70
N HIS A 68 21.57 -4.63 -3.06
CA HIS A 68 22.78 -5.20 -2.46
C HIS A 68 23.78 -5.66 -3.52
N TRP A 69 24.95 -5.03 -3.53
CA TRP A 69 26.02 -5.29 -4.49
C TRP A 69 26.49 -6.75 -4.44
N ARG A 70 26.52 -7.44 -5.60
CA ARG A 70 27.10 -8.80 -5.76
C ARG A 70 28.42 -8.72 -6.52
N GLY A 71 29.54 -8.80 -5.81
CA GLY A 71 30.86 -8.95 -6.44
C GLY A 71 31.39 -7.68 -7.13
N SER A 72 31.70 -7.74 -8.44
CA SER A 72 32.41 -6.68 -9.17
C SER A 72 31.52 -5.69 -9.92
N SER A 73 30.21 -5.95 -10.10
CA SER A 73 29.29 -5.03 -10.79
C SER A 73 27.89 -5.04 -10.17
N PHE A 74 27.19 -3.92 -10.33
CA PHE A 74 25.77 -3.78 -10.04
C PHE A 74 24.96 -4.53 -11.11
N ASP A 75 23.88 -5.23 -10.73
CA ASP A 75 23.03 -5.92 -11.70
C ASP A 75 22.08 -4.90 -12.36
N GLU A 76 22.43 -4.47 -13.56
CA GLU A 76 21.70 -3.44 -14.32
C GLU A 76 20.33 -3.91 -14.83
N ARG A 77 20.06 -5.23 -14.80
CA ARG A 77 18.84 -5.79 -15.41
C ARG A 77 17.60 -5.49 -14.57
N PRO A 78 16.47 -5.05 -15.18
CA PRO A 78 15.22 -4.86 -14.46
C PRO A 78 14.81 -6.15 -13.75
N ASP A 79 14.52 -6.06 -12.45
CA ASP A 79 14.02 -7.21 -11.71
C ASP A 79 12.56 -7.46 -12.09
N ARG A 80 12.36 -8.45 -12.96
CA ARG A 80 11.03 -8.85 -13.46
C ARG A 80 10.05 -9.15 -12.32
N TRP A 81 10.52 -9.69 -11.20
CA TRP A 81 9.65 -9.98 -10.06
C TRP A 81 9.14 -8.70 -9.41
N LEU A 82 10.03 -7.71 -9.23
CA LEU A 82 9.65 -6.43 -8.65
C LEU A 82 8.65 -5.66 -9.54
N THR A 83 8.86 -5.70 -10.87
CA THR A 83 7.90 -5.15 -11.83
C THR A 83 6.55 -5.84 -11.75
N ASN A 84 6.51 -7.18 -11.77
CA ASN A 84 5.26 -7.94 -11.72
C ASN A 84 4.50 -7.71 -10.39
N LEU A 85 5.22 -7.60 -9.27
CA LEU A 85 4.60 -7.31 -7.97
C LEU A 85 4.03 -5.89 -7.92
N ALA A 86 4.69 -4.90 -8.53
CA ALA A 86 4.12 -3.56 -8.66
C ALA A 86 2.86 -3.55 -9.54
N GLN A 87 2.84 -4.32 -10.62
CA GLN A 87 1.62 -4.48 -11.43
C GLN A 87 0.50 -5.14 -10.63
N ALA A 88 0.81 -6.13 -9.78
CA ALA A 88 -0.19 -6.71 -8.88
C ALA A 88 -0.73 -5.68 -7.87
N ALA A 89 0.07 -4.70 -7.44
CA ALA A 89 -0.38 -3.63 -6.56
C ALA A 89 -1.44 -2.72 -7.18
N GLU A 90 -1.46 -2.58 -8.52
CA GLU A 90 -2.50 -1.82 -9.24
C GLU A 90 -3.90 -2.44 -9.11
N TRP A 91 -4.01 -3.66 -8.57
CA TRP A 91 -5.29 -4.34 -8.34
C TRP A 91 -5.93 -3.95 -7.00
N PHE A 92 -5.17 -3.41 -6.04
CA PHE A 92 -5.73 -3.02 -4.74
C PHE A 92 -6.85 -1.98 -4.82
N PRO A 93 -6.80 -0.94 -5.69
CA PRO A 93 -7.92 -0.01 -5.85
C PRO A 93 -9.17 -0.70 -6.39
N MET A 94 -9.01 -1.70 -7.26
CA MET A 94 -10.14 -2.50 -7.76
C MET A 94 -10.74 -3.37 -6.66
N LEU A 95 -9.92 -3.97 -5.78
CA LEU A 95 -10.40 -4.67 -4.58
C LEU A 95 -11.15 -3.71 -3.63
N GLY A 96 -10.64 -2.49 -3.46
CA GLY A 96 -11.32 -1.45 -2.70
C GLY A 96 -12.69 -1.10 -3.28
N LEU A 97 -12.78 -0.94 -4.60
CA LEU A 97 -14.04 -0.70 -5.30
C LEU A 97 -15.04 -1.84 -5.12
N ILE A 98 -14.59 -3.11 -5.16
CA ILE A 98 -15.44 -4.26 -4.85
C ILE A 98 -16.00 -4.16 -3.42
N GLY A 99 -15.16 -3.79 -2.45
CA GLY A 99 -15.60 -3.57 -1.07
C GLY A 99 -16.64 -2.44 -0.96
N THR A 100 -16.46 -1.36 -1.72
CA THR A 100 -17.45 -0.28 -1.80
C THR A 100 -18.78 -0.77 -2.37
N VAL A 101 -18.77 -1.50 -3.48
CA VAL A 101 -19.97 -2.08 -4.08
C VAL A 101 -20.67 -3.00 -3.09
N ALA A 102 -19.92 -3.87 -2.40
CA ALA A 102 -20.48 -4.77 -1.39
C ALA A 102 -21.13 -4.00 -0.23
N GLY A 103 -20.46 -2.98 0.32
CA GLY A 103 -20.99 -2.16 1.41
C GLY A 103 -22.23 -1.35 1.00
N ILE A 104 -22.26 -0.83 -0.23
CA ILE A 104 -23.43 -0.14 -0.78
C ILE A 104 -24.62 -1.12 -0.92
N LEU A 105 -24.39 -2.30 -1.50
CA LEU A 105 -25.43 -3.33 -1.65
C LEU A 105 -26.00 -3.76 -0.29
N GLN A 106 -25.13 -3.93 0.71
CA GLN A 106 -25.56 -4.22 2.07
C GLN A 106 -26.42 -3.08 2.64
N THR A 107 -25.95 -1.84 2.52
CA THR A 107 -26.66 -0.66 3.04
C THR A 107 -28.07 -0.54 2.44
N PHE A 108 -28.19 -0.62 1.12
CA PHE A 108 -29.50 -0.55 0.46
C PHE A 108 -30.38 -1.76 0.75
N GLY A 109 -29.79 -2.96 0.91
CA GLY A 109 -30.53 -4.17 1.28
C GLY A 109 -31.14 -4.08 2.68
N GLU A 110 -30.46 -3.45 3.63
CA GLU A 110 -30.95 -3.26 5.00
C GLU A 110 -31.96 -2.12 5.08
N LEU A 111 -31.68 -0.98 4.45
CA LEU A 111 -32.61 0.16 4.40
C LEU A 111 -33.92 -0.20 3.71
N GLY A 112 -33.88 -0.98 2.63
CA GLY A 112 -35.09 -1.43 1.92
C GLY A 112 -35.98 -2.37 2.72
N ARG A 113 -35.46 -2.99 3.81
CA ARG A 113 -36.21 -3.87 4.70
C ARG A 113 -36.75 -3.15 5.94
N GLN A 114 -36.30 -1.93 6.23
CA GLN A 114 -36.81 -1.16 7.35
C GLN A 114 -38.11 -0.45 6.97
N THR A 115 -39.19 -0.83 7.64
CA THR A 115 -40.46 -0.10 7.65
C THR A 115 -40.45 0.90 8.81
N GLY A 116 -40.12 2.17 8.54
CA GLY A 116 -40.13 3.23 9.56
C GLY A 116 -39.19 4.40 9.25
N GLN A 117 -38.97 5.25 10.24
CA GLN A 117 -38.06 6.40 10.13
C GLN A 117 -36.62 5.92 10.24
N THR A 118 -35.81 6.15 9.20
CA THR A 118 -34.39 5.76 9.18
C THR A 118 -33.55 6.70 10.03
N ASP A 119 -32.77 6.16 10.96
CA ASP A 119 -31.80 6.91 11.75
C ASP A 119 -30.53 7.22 10.90
N PRO A 120 -30.13 8.50 10.73
CA PRO A 120 -28.89 8.86 10.04
C PRO A 120 -27.64 8.17 10.58
N HIS A 121 -27.57 7.87 11.88
CA HIS A 121 -26.44 7.16 12.46
C HIS A 121 -26.30 5.74 11.93
N GLN A 122 -27.43 5.08 11.68
CA GLN A 122 -27.45 3.74 11.11
C GLN A 122 -26.95 3.75 9.66
N ILE A 123 -27.34 4.75 8.87
CA ILE A 123 -26.85 4.91 7.49
C ILE A 123 -25.32 5.02 7.49
N ILE A 124 -24.76 5.87 8.35
CA ILE A 124 -23.31 6.08 8.42
C ILE A 124 -22.59 4.79 8.80
N SER A 125 -23.10 4.03 9.78
CA SER A 125 -22.49 2.75 10.16
C SER A 125 -22.48 1.70 9.04
N LEU A 126 -23.50 1.70 8.17
CA LEU A 126 -23.59 0.77 7.04
C LEU A 126 -22.70 1.20 5.86
N TYR A 127 -22.50 2.50 5.69
CA TYR A 127 -21.60 3.04 4.68
C TYR A 127 -20.12 2.96 5.08
N ALA A 128 -19.80 2.92 6.38
CA ALA A 128 -18.42 2.96 6.85
C ALA A 128 -17.54 1.84 6.25
N PRO A 129 -17.97 0.57 6.19
CA PRO A 129 -17.22 -0.51 5.52
C PRO A 129 -16.90 -0.23 4.04
N ALA A 130 -17.80 0.45 3.34
CA ALA A 130 -17.64 0.76 1.92
C ALA A 130 -16.50 1.77 1.70
N ILE A 131 -16.38 2.75 2.60
CA ILE A 131 -15.40 3.83 2.55
C ILE A 131 -14.04 3.33 3.04
N THR A 132 -14.00 2.55 4.13
CA THR A 132 -12.76 1.96 4.63
C THR A 132 -12.13 1.07 3.57
N ALA A 133 -12.93 0.23 2.87
CA ALA A 133 -12.42 -0.66 1.82
C ALA A 133 -11.73 0.11 0.69
N THR A 134 -12.31 1.21 0.23
CA THR A 134 -11.66 2.08 -0.77
C THR A 134 -10.35 2.65 -0.23
N GLY A 135 -10.38 3.18 1.01
CA GLY A 135 -9.21 3.74 1.66
C GLY A 135 -8.07 2.73 1.78
N SER A 136 -8.38 1.51 2.21
CA SER A 136 -7.45 0.38 2.28
C SER A 136 -6.84 0.06 0.92
N GLY A 137 -7.67 0.01 -0.13
CA GLY A 137 -7.22 -0.30 -1.49
C GLY A 137 -6.27 0.75 -2.04
N LEU A 138 -6.62 2.03 -1.88
CA LEU A 138 -5.78 3.15 -2.31
C LEU A 138 -4.48 3.22 -1.53
N LEU A 139 -4.53 3.04 -0.21
CA LEU A 139 -3.36 3.03 0.65
C LEU A 139 -2.41 1.91 0.21
N MET A 140 -2.90 0.68 0.08
CA MET A 140 -2.04 -0.45 -0.29
C MET A 140 -1.47 -0.34 -1.70
N ALA A 141 -2.23 0.18 -2.66
CA ALA A 141 -1.71 0.47 -4.00
C ALA A 141 -0.55 1.46 -3.96
N LEU A 142 -0.74 2.59 -3.26
CA LEU A 142 0.26 3.64 -3.13
C LEU A 142 1.54 3.11 -2.48
N LEU A 143 1.42 2.39 -1.36
CA LEU A 143 2.58 1.88 -0.63
C LEU A 143 3.40 0.88 -1.44
N ASN A 144 2.75 0.02 -2.22
CA ASN A 144 3.41 -1.03 -3.00
C ASN A 144 4.02 -0.53 -4.33
N ILE A 145 3.73 0.70 -4.75
CA ILE A 145 4.40 1.30 -5.92
C ILE A 145 5.80 1.86 -5.56
N PHE A 146 5.98 2.34 -4.32
CA PHE A 146 7.24 2.97 -3.89
C PHE A 146 8.49 2.10 -4.06
N PRO A 147 8.52 0.81 -3.67
CA PRO A 147 9.74 -0.01 -3.75
C PRO A 147 10.31 -0.06 -5.17
N THR A 148 9.45 -0.26 -6.19
CA THR A 148 9.87 -0.34 -7.59
C THR A 148 10.42 1.00 -8.09
N TRP A 149 9.76 2.11 -7.77
CA TRP A 149 10.24 3.45 -8.12
C TRP A 149 11.62 3.73 -7.55
N ILE A 150 11.84 3.35 -6.30
CA ILE A 150 13.12 3.58 -5.63
C ILE A 150 14.24 2.74 -6.24
N VAL A 151 13.95 1.49 -6.64
CA VAL A 151 14.93 0.68 -7.36
C VAL A 151 15.29 1.32 -8.70
N LEU A 152 14.30 1.82 -9.46
CA LEU A 152 14.55 2.49 -10.73
C LEU A 152 15.39 3.77 -10.56
N LEU A 153 15.01 4.65 -9.63
CA LEU A 153 15.74 5.88 -9.33
C LEU A 153 17.15 5.61 -8.79
N GLY A 154 17.27 4.63 -7.89
CA GLY A 154 18.56 4.26 -7.30
C GLY A 154 19.53 3.72 -8.34
N ARG A 155 19.03 3.01 -9.35
CA ARG A 155 19.83 2.53 -10.49
C ARG A 155 20.35 3.68 -11.35
N GLU A 156 19.49 4.59 -11.76
CA GLU A 156 19.89 5.76 -12.56
C GLU A 156 20.93 6.63 -11.84
N LEU A 157 20.77 6.81 -10.52
CA LEU A 157 21.72 7.55 -9.70
C LEU A 157 23.08 6.84 -9.59
N ILE A 158 23.10 5.50 -9.48
CA ILE A 158 24.36 4.74 -9.45
C ILE A 158 25.08 4.79 -10.81
N LEU A 159 24.35 4.71 -11.93
CA LEU A 159 24.93 4.75 -13.28
C LEU A 159 25.50 6.13 -13.66
N THR A 160 25.07 7.19 -13.00
CA THR A 160 25.51 8.57 -13.26
C THR A 160 26.71 9.02 -12.40
N LEU A 161 27.12 8.22 -11.40
CA LEU A 161 28.20 8.53 -10.43
C LEU A 161 29.54 7.83 -10.74
#